data_AF-A0A7Y6YHB8-F1
#
_entry.id   AF-A0A7Y6YHB8-F1
#
_cell.length_a   1.000
_cell.length_b   1.000
_cell.length_c   1.000
_cell.angle_alpha   90.00
_cell.angle_beta   90.00
_cell.angle_gamma   90.00
#
_symmetry.space_group_name_H-M   'P 1'
#
loop_
_entity.id
_entity.type
_entity.pdbx_description
1 polymer ?
#
loop_
_entity_poly.entity_id
_entity_poly.type
_entity_poly.pdbx_seq_one_letter_code
_entity_poly.pdbx_strand_id
1 'polypeptide(L)'
;MNKPNKPQITREELRILKRNRKEQWVGIVVALVIPAFVASIFKERYPLLDLTAMNNVEFNFFISNVLMISVILNSIIFGIGLRLKRDGLARGVLLGSFAAAACLIYFKFIA
;
A
#
# COMPACT_ATOMS: atom_id res chain seq x y z
N MET A 1 10.56 -46.64 7.61
CA MET A 1 10.35 -45.17 7.69
C MET A 1 9.83 -44.68 6.33
N ASN A 2 8.55 -44.34 6.25
CA ASN A 2 7.92 -43.83 5.03
C ASN A 2 8.33 -42.36 4.88
N LYS A 3 9.13 -42.00 3.87
CA LYS A 3 9.52 -40.60 3.64
C LYS A 3 8.27 -39.83 3.20
N PRO A 4 7.95 -38.67 3.80
CA PRO A 4 6.80 -37.88 3.38
C PRO A 4 6.96 -37.48 1.92
N ASN A 5 6.00 -37.89 1.10
CA ASN A 5 5.93 -37.59 -0.33
C ASN A 5 5.80 -36.07 -0.48
N LYS A 6 6.88 -35.39 -0.89
CA LYS A 6 6.83 -33.94 -1.12
C LYS A 6 5.87 -33.70 -2.29
N PRO A 7 4.87 -32.80 -2.15
CA PRO A 7 3.97 -32.48 -3.26
C PRO A 7 4.80 -32.00 -4.44
N GLN A 8 4.75 -32.75 -5.54
CA GLN A 8 5.42 -32.41 -6.78
C GLN A 8 4.69 -31.23 -7.40
N ILE A 9 5.16 -30.01 -7.13
CA ILE A 9 4.59 -28.80 -7.72
C ILE A 9 4.80 -28.88 -9.23
N THR A 10 3.70 -28.82 -9.97
CA THR A 10 3.69 -28.91 -11.42
C THR A 10 4.33 -27.65 -12.03
N ARG A 11 4.98 -27.76 -13.19
CA ARG A 11 5.59 -26.59 -13.87
C ARG A 11 4.61 -25.44 -14.08
N GLU A 12 3.32 -25.75 -14.23
CA GLU A 12 2.24 -24.79 -14.41
C GLU A 12 1.89 -24.04 -13.11
N GLU A 13 1.78 -24.76 -11.99
CA GLU A 13 1.59 -24.17 -10.66
C GLU A 13 2.75 -23.24 -10.28
N LEU A 14 3.98 -23.61 -10.63
CA LEU A 14 5.16 -22.75 -10.45
C LEU A 14 5.05 -21.43 -11.25
N ARG A 15 4.51 -21.48 -12.47
CA ARG A 15 4.31 -20.27 -13.29
C ARG A 15 3.24 -19.36 -12.67
N ILE A 16 2.13 -19.91 -12.20
CA ILE A 16 1.05 -19.18 -11.53
C ILE A 16 1.57 -18.53 -10.24
N LEU A 17 2.31 -19.28 -9.41
CA LEU A 17 2.93 -18.77 -8.18
C LEU A 17 3.89 -17.61 -8.46
N LYS A 18 4.75 -17.74 -9.48
CA LYS A 18 5.69 -16.67 -9.87
C LYS A 18 4.95 -15.42 -10.37
N ARG A 19 3.89 -15.59 -11.17
CA ARG A 19 3.06 -14.47 -11.62
C ARG A 19 2.39 -13.79 -10.43
N ASN A 20 1.76 -14.53 -9.52
CA ASN A 20 1.13 -13.97 -8.34
C ASN A 20 2.11 -13.22 -7.44
N ARG A 21 3.33 -13.74 -7.25
CA ARG A 21 4.39 -13.00 -6.51
C ARG A 21 4.75 -11.69 -7.19
N LYS A 22 4.91 -11.68 -8.52
CA LYS A 22 5.21 -10.43 -9.24
C LYS A 22 4.08 -9.43 -9.09
N GLU A 23 2.83 -9.87 -9.24
CA GLU A 23 1.66 -9.00 -9.05
C GLU A 23 1.56 -8.47 -7.62
N GLN A 24 1.93 -9.27 -6.62
CA GLN A 24 2.00 -8.84 -5.22
C GLN A 24 3.04 -7.75 -5.00
N TRP A 25 4.23 -7.89 -5.58
CA TRP A 25 5.24 -6.83 -5.53
C TRP A 25 4.76 -5.54 -6.21
N VAL A 26 4.09 -5.66 -7.37
CA VAL A 26 3.47 -4.50 -8.02
C VAL A 26 2.43 -3.85 -7.10
N GLY A 27 1.59 -4.64 -6.44
CA GLY A 27 0.59 -4.11 -5.51
C GLY A 27 1.20 -3.36 -4.33
N ILE A 28 2.31 -3.86 -3.76
CA ILE A 28 3.04 -3.19 -2.69
C ILE A 28 3.62 -1.86 -3.17
N VAL A 29 4.27 -1.85 -4.33
CA VAL A 29 4.85 -0.62 -4.90
C VAL A 29 3.76 0.42 -5.15
N VAL A 30 2.64 0.03 -5.75
CA VAL A 30 1.49 0.93 -5.98
C VAL A 30 1.00 1.54 -4.67
N ALA A 31 0.83 0.72 -3.63
CA ALA A 31 0.35 1.19 -2.34
C ALA A 31 1.31 2.16 -1.62
N LEU A 32 2.63 2.04 -1.87
CA LEU A 32 3.65 2.96 -1.34
C LEU A 32 3.77 4.25 -2.15
N VAL A 33 3.52 4.19 -3.46
CA VAL A 33 3.58 5.37 -4.35
C VAL A 33 2.40 6.32 -4.09
N ILE A 34 1.25 5.80 -3.69
CA ILE A 34 0.04 6.60 -3.46
C ILE A 34 0.23 7.71 -2.42
N PRO A 35 0.79 7.45 -1.22
CA PRO A 35 1.13 8.52 -0.28
C PRO A 35 2.02 9.61 -0.85
N ALA A 36 3.06 9.25 -1.61
CA ALA A 36 3.94 10.22 -2.26
C ALA A 36 3.21 11.05 -3.32
N PHE A 37 2.33 10.41 -4.09
CA PHE A 37 1.51 11.07 -5.09
C PHE A 37 0.52 12.06 -4.45
N VAL A 38 -0.19 11.65 -3.38
CA VAL A 38 -1.10 12.52 -2.64
C VAL A 38 -0.34 13.70 -2.02
N ALA A 39 0.83 13.46 -1.42
CA ALA A 39 1.67 14.53 -0.89
C ALA A 39 2.11 15.53 -1.98
N SER A 40 2.43 15.05 -3.18
CA SER A 40 2.78 15.90 -4.32
C SER A 40 1.62 16.80 -4.75
N ILE A 41 0.39 16.27 -4.84
CA ILE A 41 -0.81 17.05 -5.16
C ILE A 41 -1.02 18.16 -4.12
N PHE A 42 -0.83 17.83 -2.84
CA PHE A 42 -0.95 18.81 -1.77
C PHE A 42 0.09 19.94 -1.90
N LYS A 43 1.35 19.60 -2.19
CA LYS A 43 2.41 20.59 -2.38
C LYS A 43 2.12 21.51 -3.57
N GLU A 44 1.58 20.96 -4.65
CA GLU A 44 1.17 21.74 -5.81
C GLU A 44 -0.02 22.67 -5.50
N ARG A 45 -1.00 22.18 -4.73
CA ARG A 45 -2.19 22.95 -4.35
C ARG A 45 -1.89 24.04 -3.32
N TYR A 46 -0.92 23.79 -2.45
CA TYR A 46 -0.48 24.69 -1.39
C TYR A 46 1.02 24.95 -1.54
N PRO A 47 1.44 25.80 -2.50
CA PRO A 47 2.88 26.00 -2.79
C PRO A 47 3.63 26.72 -1.66
N LEU A 48 2.92 27.43 -0.78
CA LEU A 48 3.48 28.10 0.41
C LEU A 48 3.63 27.15 1.62
N LEU A 49 3.28 25.88 1.45
CA LEU A 49 3.31 24.88 2.51
C LEU A 49 4.75 24.46 2.76
N ASP A 50 5.43 25.17 3.65
CA ASP A 50 6.79 24.87 4.07
C ASP A 50 6.79 23.79 5.16
N LEU A 51 7.01 22.55 4.73
CA LEU A 51 7.11 21.39 5.61
C LEU A 51 8.21 21.51 6.68
N THR A 52 9.20 22.38 6.47
CA THR A 52 10.32 22.57 7.42
C THR A 52 10.03 23.63 8.47
N ALA A 53 9.07 24.52 8.21
CA ALA A 53 8.65 25.56 9.13
C ALA A 53 7.39 25.19 9.94
N MET A 54 6.76 24.05 9.64
CA MET A 54 5.58 23.58 10.38
C MET A 54 5.91 23.24 11.82
N ASN A 55 5.02 23.65 12.72
CA ASN A 55 4.99 23.08 14.06
C ASN A 55 4.50 21.62 14.02
N ASN A 56 4.72 20.87 15.10
CA ASN A 56 4.36 19.45 15.17
C ASN A 56 2.86 19.19 14.91
N VAL A 57 1.98 20.10 15.33
CA VAL A 57 0.52 19.95 15.17
C VAL A 57 0.11 20.06 13.70
N GLU A 58 0.62 21.06 12.99
CA GLU A 58 0.37 21.28 11.56
C GLU A 58 0.94 20.14 10.72
N PHE A 59 2.15 19.68 11.07
CA PHE A 59 2.80 18.57 10.39
C PHE A 59 2.01 17.26 10.58
N ASN A 60 1.59 16.94 11.81
CA ASN A 60 0.79 15.75 12.08
C ASN A 60 -0.58 15.82 11.39
N PHE A 61 -1.20 17.00 11.36
CA PHE A 61 -2.45 17.21 10.62
C PHE A 61 -2.28 16.97 9.12
N PHE A 62 -1.21 17.51 8.52
CA PHE A 62 -0.87 17.30 7.12
C PHE A 62 -0.65 15.82 6.79
N ILE A 63 0.24 15.16 7.53
CA ILE A 63 0.57 13.74 7.33
C ILE A 63 -0.66 12.86 7.53
N SER A 64 -1.48 13.13 8.55
CA SER A 64 -2.73 12.39 8.79
C SER A 64 -3.70 12.48 7.61
N ASN A 65 -3.85 13.66 6.99
CA ASN A 65 -4.73 13.84 5.84
C ASN A 65 -4.18 13.14 4.58
N VAL A 66 -2.86 13.23 4.34
CA VAL A 66 -2.21 12.52 3.24
C VAL A 66 -2.40 11.02 3.39
N LEU A 67 -2.13 10.47 4.58
CA LEU A 67 -2.30 9.04 4.85
C LEU A 67 -3.76 8.59 4.76
N MET A 68 -4.71 9.42 5.21
CA MET A 68 -6.14 9.10 5.14
C MET A 68 -6.60 8.95 3.68
N ILE A 69 -6.29 9.94 2.83
CA ILE A 69 -6.62 9.88 1.40
C ILE A 69 -5.92 8.69 0.75
N SER A 70 -4.69 8.39 1.15
CA SER A 70 -3.93 7.26 0.63
C SER A 70 -4.58 5.91 0.96
N VAL A 71 -5.05 5.73 2.19
CA VAL A 71 -5.77 4.51 2.61
C VAL A 71 -7.06 4.35 1.80
N ILE A 72 -7.79 5.44 1.54
CA ILE A 72 -9.01 5.43 0.72
C ILE A 72 -8.67 5.00 -0.72
N LEU A 73 -7.67 5.61 -1.35
CA LEU A 73 -7.24 5.27 -2.70
C LEU A 73 -6.74 3.82 -2.80
N ASN A 74 -5.92 3.37 -1.85
CA ASN A 74 -5.48 1.98 -1.82
C ASN A 74 -6.67 1.01 -1.67
N SER A 75 -7.71 1.38 -0.91
CA SER A 75 -8.93 0.56 -0.79
C SER A 75 -9.69 0.44 -2.11
N ILE A 76 -9.75 1.52 -2.90
CA ILE A 76 -10.34 1.50 -4.25
C ILE A 76 -9.53 0.57 -5.16
N ILE A 77 -8.20 0.68 -5.17
CA ILE A 77 -7.34 -0.18 -6.00
C ILE A 77 -7.43 -1.64 -5.56
N PHE A 78 -7.51 -1.90 -4.26
CA PHE A 78 -7.76 -3.23 -3.73
C PHE A 78 -9.06 -3.81 -4.30
N GLY A 79 -10.16 -3.05 -4.25
CA GLY A 79 -11.44 -3.45 -4.83
C GLY A 79 -11.38 -3.71 -6.34
N ILE A 80 -10.65 -2.87 -7.09
CA ILE A 80 -10.40 -3.07 -8.52
C ILE A 80 -9.60 -4.36 -8.75
N GLY A 81 -8.57 -4.62 -7.94
CA GLY A 81 -7.75 -5.84 -8.00
C GLY A 81 -8.59 -7.10 -7.82
N LEU A 82 -9.53 -7.09 -6.86
CA LEU A 82 -10.47 -8.18 -6.65
C LEU A 82 -11.42 -8.36 -7.84
N ARG A 83 -12.00 -7.27 -8.38
CA ARG A 83 -12.89 -7.34 -9.56
C ARG A 83 -12.19 -7.91 -10.80
N LEU A 84 -10.91 -7.61 -10.97
CA LEU A 84 -10.10 -8.10 -12.10
C LEU A 84 -9.53 -9.51 -11.88
N LYS A 85 -9.89 -10.21 -10.79
CA LYS A 85 -9.33 -11.53 -10.41
C LYS A 85 -7.80 -11.53 -10.33
N ARG A 86 -7.21 -10.40 -9.91
CA ARG A 86 -5.76 -10.23 -9.73
C ARG A 86 -5.42 -10.34 -8.25
N ASP A 87 -5.53 -11.56 -7.72
CA ASP A 87 -5.35 -11.83 -6.28
C ASP A 87 -3.96 -11.42 -5.77
N GLY A 88 -2.92 -11.59 -6.60
CA GLY A 88 -1.57 -11.14 -6.28
C GLY A 88 -1.53 -9.63 -6.04
N LEU A 89 -2.08 -8.85 -6.98
CA LEU A 89 -2.15 -7.39 -6.89
C LEU A 89 -2.94 -6.96 -5.66
N ALA A 90 -4.14 -7.51 -5.46
CA ALA A 90 -5.00 -7.18 -4.33
C ALA A 90 -4.31 -7.44 -2.98
N ARG A 91 -3.64 -8.59 -2.82
CA ARG A 91 -2.85 -8.90 -1.61
C ARG A 91 -1.70 -7.91 -1.41
N GLY A 92 -1.01 -7.54 -2.48
CA GLY A 92 0.07 -6.56 -2.41
C GLY A 92 -0.41 -5.19 -1.93
N VAL A 93 -1.52 -4.71 -2.51
CA VAL A 93 -2.12 -3.43 -2.12
C VAL A 93 -2.63 -3.46 -0.69
N LEU A 94 -3.25 -4.57 -0.25
CA LEU A 94 -3.75 -4.73 1.11
C LEU A 94 -2.62 -4.64 2.15
N LEU A 95 -1.47 -5.28 1.89
CA LEU A 95 -0.30 -5.19 2.77
C LEU A 95 0.21 -3.75 2.90
N GLY A 96 0.30 -3.02 1.78
CA GLY A 96 0.69 -1.61 1.80
C GLY A 96 -0.34 -0.72 2.50
N SER A 97 -1.64 -0.96 2.31
CA SER A 97 -2.71 -0.28 3.04
C SER A 97 -2.60 -0.48 4.55
N PHE A 98 -2.26 -1.69 4.99
CA PHE A 98 -2.14 -1.98 6.40
C PHE A 98 -1.00 -1.19 7.05
N ALA A 99 0.14 -1.09 6.36
CA ALA A 99 1.24 -0.24 6.79
C ALA A 99 0.84 1.25 6.82
N ALA A 100 0.17 1.74 5.77
CA ALA A 100 -0.30 3.13 5.73
C ALA A 100 -1.31 3.45 6.85
N ALA A 101 -2.22 2.52 7.15
CA ALA A 101 -3.18 2.65 8.25
C ALA A 101 -2.49 2.64 9.61
N ALA A 102 -1.47 1.79 9.81
CA ALA A 102 -0.66 1.80 11.03
C ALA A 102 0.06 3.13 11.23
N CYS A 103 0.67 3.67 10.17
CA CYS A 103 1.26 5.02 10.21
C CYS A 103 0.21 6.09 10.53
N LEU A 104 -0.98 6.01 9.94
CA LEU A 104 -2.06 6.96 10.21
C LEU A 104 -2.47 6.94 11.69
N ILE A 105 -2.61 5.75 12.29
CA ILE A 105 -2.94 5.63 13.70
C ILE A 105 -1.86 6.29 14.56
N TYR A 106 -0.59 6.03 14.25
CA TYR A 106 0.53 6.65 14.96
C TYR A 106 0.50 8.18 14.89
N PHE A 107 0.40 8.76 13.69
CA PHE A 107 0.43 10.22 13.51
C PHE A 107 -0.83 10.94 13.98
N LYS A 108 -1.97 10.24 14.05
CA LYS A 108 -3.26 10.83 14.45
C LYS A 108 -3.46 10.80 15.97
N PHE A 109 -3.00 9.74 16.63
CA PHE A 109 -3.36 9.45 18.03
C PHE A 109 -2.18 9.41 18.99
N ILE A 110 -0.96 9.18 18.51
CA ILE A 110 0.23 9.00 19.37
C ILE A 110 1.17 10.20 19.28
N ALA A 111 1.46 10.66 18.06
CA ALA A 111 2.35 11.79 17.80
C ALA A 111 1.64 13.13 17.96
#